data_AF-A0A7C3C9N5-F1
#
_entry.id   AF-A0A7C3C9N5-F1
#
_cell.length_a   1.000
_cell.length_b   1.000
_cell.length_c   1.000
_cell.angle_alpha   90.00
_cell.angle_beta   90.00
_cell.angle_gamma   90.00
#
_symmetry.space_group_name_H-M   'P 1'
#
loop_
_entity.id
_entity.type
_entity.pdbx_description
1 polymer ?
#
loop_
_entity_poly.entity_id
_entity_poly.type
_entity_poly.pdbx_seq_one_letter_code
_entity_poly.pdbx_strand_id
1 'polypeptide(L)'
;NRNAKPPQDGVDLFIISNGVHTDICFALDDANLNWGNILDWNNFKTNKAAMKYLSIGWGDKGFYFDTPSWAELSAKTALRAAFIPSPTAMHISILQKRPIVGEMIRKTKVTKAQLQKIEKYIFKHLQTKNQKATLIDCCRYEGFDDNFYEANGAYHLFRTCNVWANKALKIGGVRTATWAPFDKCILYHFPIKN
;
A
#
# COMPACT_ATOMS: atom_id res chain seq x y z
N ASN A 1 13.28 13.98 4.64
CA ASN A 1 14.34 12.96 4.79
C ASN A 1 15.28 12.91 3.57
N ARG A 2 15.77 14.08 3.09
CA ARG A 2 16.56 14.18 1.85
C ARG A 2 17.89 13.41 1.89
N ASN A 3 18.51 13.33 3.06
CA ASN A 3 19.82 12.69 3.26
C ASN A 3 19.72 11.24 3.76
N ALA A 4 18.50 10.70 3.89
CA ALA A 4 18.33 9.32 4.36
C ALA A 4 18.92 8.35 3.33
N LYS A 5 19.72 7.40 3.82
CA LYS A 5 20.24 6.28 3.05
C LYS A 5 19.57 5.00 3.56
N PRO A 6 19.29 4.02 2.68
CA PRO A 6 18.88 2.70 3.14
C PRO A 6 19.94 2.13 4.10
N PRO A 7 19.53 1.47 5.19
CA PRO A 7 20.47 0.80 6.08
C PRO A 7 21.17 -0.35 5.34
N GLN A 8 22.38 -0.71 5.79
CA GLN A 8 23.12 -1.86 5.24
C GLN A 8 22.39 -3.17 5.57
N ASP A 9 21.99 -3.32 6.83
CA ASP A 9 21.20 -4.44 7.32
C ASP A 9 19.75 -4.04 7.58
N GLY A 10 18.84 -4.97 7.34
CA GLY A 10 17.41 -4.75 7.51
C GLY A 10 16.57 -5.60 6.59
N VAL A 11 15.27 -5.36 6.70
CA VAL A 11 14.23 -6.09 5.98
C VAL A 11 13.91 -5.38 4.68
N ASP A 12 13.42 -6.15 3.71
CA ASP A 12 13.04 -5.59 2.43
C ASP A 12 11.66 -4.94 2.51
N LEU A 13 11.57 -3.72 2.00
CA LEU A 13 10.33 -3.00 1.76
C LEU A 13 10.16 -2.82 0.26
N PHE A 14 9.03 -3.28 -0.28
CA PHE A 14 8.68 -3.19 -1.68
C PHE A 14 7.70 -2.04 -1.91
N ILE A 15 7.87 -1.36 -3.03
CA ILE A 15 6.98 -0.34 -3.54
C ILE A 15 6.44 -0.90 -4.86
N ILE A 16 5.16 -1.25 -4.87
CA ILE A 16 4.51 -1.92 -6.00
C ILE A 16 3.57 -0.92 -6.66
N SER A 17 3.69 -0.74 -7.96
CA SER A 17 2.81 0.11 -8.74
C SER A 17 2.17 -0.65 -9.88
N ASN A 18 1.04 -0.14 -10.35
CA ASN A 18 0.38 -0.55 -11.59
C ASN A 18 0.35 0.57 -12.65
N GLY A 19 1.05 1.69 -12.41
CA GLY A 19 1.13 2.84 -13.32
C GLY A 19 0.32 4.04 -12.86
N VAL A 20 -0.58 3.86 -11.89
CA VAL A 20 -1.43 4.93 -11.34
C VAL A 20 -1.48 4.90 -9.81
N HIS A 21 -1.49 3.69 -9.25
CA HIS A 21 -1.55 3.41 -7.81
C HIS A 21 -0.20 2.92 -7.29
N THR A 22 0.03 3.09 -5.99
CA THR A 22 1.22 2.61 -5.31
C THR A 22 0.86 1.95 -3.98
N ASP A 23 1.26 0.70 -3.85
CA ASP A 23 1.21 -0.10 -2.64
C ASP A 23 2.56 -0.13 -1.92
N ILE A 24 2.49 -0.36 -0.60
CA ILE A 24 3.64 -0.71 0.24
C ILE A 24 3.53 -2.18 0.60
N CYS A 25 4.59 -2.94 0.33
CA CYS A 25 4.63 -4.37 0.56
C CYS A 25 5.83 -4.79 1.42
N PHE A 26 5.60 -5.70 2.36
CA PHE A 26 6.61 -6.25 3.25
C PHE A 26 6.31 -7.71 3.57
N ALA A 27 7.35 -8.47 3.97
CA ALA A 27 7.17 -9.85 4.39
C ALA A 27 6.42 -9.92 5.73
N LEU A 28 5.48 -10.86 5.85
CA LEU A 28 4.72 -11.07 7.10
C LEU A 28 5.64 -11.51 8.25
N ASP A 29 6.63 -12.34 7.97
CA ASP A 29 7.65 -12.75 8.95
C ASP A 29 8.49 -11.55 9.42
N ASP A 30 8.52 -10.47 8.62
CA ASP A 30 9.24 -9.26 8.97
C ASP A 30 8.42 -8.20 9.71
N ALA A 31 7.09 -8.35 9.73
CA ALA A 31 6.16 -7.42 10.33
C ALA A 31 6.39 -7.25 11.84
N ASN A 32 6.18 -6.04 12.35
CA ASN A 32 6.20 -5.77 13.79
C ASN A 32 4.79 -5.81 14.38
N LEU A 33 3.76 -5.53 13.56
CA LEU A 33 2.38 -5.69 13.98
C LEU A 33 1.93 -7.13 13.74
N ASN A 34 1.15 -7.68 14.67
CA ASN A 34 0.47 -8.94 14.44
C ASN A 34 -0.73 -8.71 13.52
N TRP A 35 -0.48 -8.71 12.21
CA TRP A 35 -1.50 -8.50 11.19
C TRP A 35 -2.62 -9.54 11.24
N GLY A 36 -2.39 -10.74 11.79
CA GLY A 36 -3.46 -11.72 12.00
C GLY A 36 -4.41 -11.38 13.15
N ASN A 37 -4.03 -10.49 14.05
CA ASN A 37 -4.95 -9.92 15.02
C ASN A 37 -5.78 -8.78 14.42
N ILE A 38 -5.29 -8.13 13.36
CA ILE A 38 -5.94 -6.99 12.71
C ILE A 38 -6.86 -7.45 11.57
N LEU A 39 -6.37 -8.33 10.71
CA LEU A 39 -7.05 -8.90 9.56
C LEU A 39 -7.59 -10.28 9.91
N ASP A 40 -8.75 -10.62 9.37
CA ASP A 40 -9.22 -12.01 9.39
C ASP A 40 -8.66 -12.72 8.16
N TRP A 41 -7.76 -13.69 8.40
CA TRP A 41 -7.14 -14.45 7.31
C TRP A 41 -8.13 -15.31 6.54
N ASN A 42 -9.31 -15.61 7.10
CA ASN A 42 -10.37 -16.33 6.39
C ASN A 42 -11.01 -15.51 5.27
N ASN A 43 -10.79 -14.19 5.25
CA ASN A 43 -11.25 -13.35 4.15
C ASN A 43 -10.44 -13.59 2.86
N PHE A 44 -9.26 -14.20 2.96
CA PHE A 44 -8.35 -14.43 1.83
C PHE A 44 -8.41 -15.90 1.38
N LYS A 45 -8.16 -16.13 0.08
CA LYS A 45 -8.18 -17.45 -0.55
C LYS A 45 -6.91 -18.25 -0.22
N THR A 46 -5.77 -17.58 -0.09
CA THR A 46 -4.51 -18.24 0.23
C THR A 46 -4.57 -18.80 1.65
N ASN A 47 -4.14 -20.04 1.83
CA ASN A 47 -3.99 -20.62 3.16
C ASN A 47 -2.96 -19.81 3.96
N LYS A 48 -3.25 -19.51 5.23
CA LYS A 48 -2.36 -18.79 6.16
C LYS A 48 -0.89 -19.23 6.09
N ALA A 49 -0.61 -20.53 5.98
CA ALA A 49 0.77 -21.05 5.93
C ALA A 49 1.55 -20.64 4.65
N ALA A 50 0.82 -20.36 3.56
CA ALA A 50 1.36 -19.95 2.26
C ALA A 50 1.41 -18.42 2.11
N MET A 51 0.82 -17.64 3.02
CA MET A 51 0.92 -16.18 3.01
C MET A 51 2.35 -15.75 3.36
N LYS A 52 3.01 -14.98 2.49
CA LYS A 52 4.41 -14.55 2.71
C LYS A 52 4.58 -13.05 2.76
N TYR A 53 3.84 -12.31 1.95
CA TYR A 53 3.91 -10.85 1.90
C TYR A 53 2.52 -10.24 1.96
N LEU A 54 2.46 -9.06 2.55
CA LEU A 54 1.27 -8.23 2.64
C LEU A 54 1.53 -6.97 1.82
N SER A 55 0.75 -6.76 0.76
CA SER A 55 0.74 -5.53 -0.04
C SER A 55 -0.45 -4.67 0.37
N ILE A 56 -0.21 -3.39 0.64
CA ILE A 56 -1.23 -2.49 1.17
C ILE A 56 -1.22 -1.16 0.43
N GLY A 57 -2.38 -0.80 -0.12
CA GLY A 57 -2.67 0.47 -0.76
C GLY A 57 -3.83 1.19 -0.09
N TRP A 58 -3.82 2.52 -0.11
CA TRP A 58 -4.92 3.37 0.37
C TRP A 58 -5.38 4.27 -0.77
N GLY A 59 -6.68 4.42 -0.94
CA GLY A 59 -7.22 5.18 -2.05
C GLY A 59 -8.69 5.56 -1.88
N ASP A 60 -9.18 6.23 -2.91
CA ASP A 60 -10.59 6.60 -3.04
C ASP A 60 -11.46 5.35 -3.15
N LYS A 61 -12.52 5.28 -2.34
CA LYS A 61 -13.42 4.13 -2.27
C LYS A 61 -14.25 3.97 -3.53
N GLY A 62 -14.77 5.06 -4.10
CA GLY A 62 -15.55 5.02 -5.34
C GLY A 62 -14.68 4.62 -6.52
N PHE A 63 -13.47 5.16 -6.61
CA PHE A 63 -12.51 4.81 -7.65
C PHE A 63 -12.14 3.32 -7.65
N TYR A 64 -11.97 2.70 -6.48
CA TYR A 64 -11.71 1.27 -6.40
C TYR A 64 -12.89 0.41 -6.87
N PHE A 65 -14.12 0.90 -6.74
CA PHE A 65 -15.33 0.11 -7.07
C PHE A 65 -15.84 0.38 -8.47
N ASP A 66 -15.63 1.59 -8.99
CA ASP A 66 -16.06 2.02 -10.33
C ASP A 66 -15.05 1.65 -11.44
N THR A 67 -13.94 1.00 -11.09
CA THR A 67 -12.90 0.60 -12.05
C THR A 67 -12.82 -0.93 -12.14
N PRO A 68 -13.44 -1.56 -13.17
CA PRO A 68 -13.57 -3.03 -13.29
C PRO A 68 -12.22 -3.78 -13.35
N SER A 69 -11.14 -3.12 -13.76
CA SER A 69 -9.80 -3.70 -13.79
C SER A 69 -8.71 -2.68 -13.45
N TRP A 70 -7.59 -3.14 -12.89
CA TRP A 70 -6.43 -2.28 -12.63
C TRP A 70 -5.88 -1.56 -13.88
N ALA A 71 -6.11 -2.13 -15.07
CA ALA A 71 -5.69 -1.55 -16.34
C ALA A 71 -6.54 -0.34 -16.78
N GLU A 72 -7.75 -0.22 -16.25
CA GLU A 72 -8.70 0.86 -16.58
C GLU A 72 -8.63 2.03 -15.59
N LEU A 73 -7.67 2.04 -14.66
CA LEU A 73 -7.34 3.23 -13.88
C LEU A 73 -6.86 4.33 -14.83
N SER A 74 -7.80 5.06 -15.43
CA SER A 74 -7.47 6.18 -16.28
C SER A 74 -7.22 7.41 -15.41
N ALA A 75 -6.21 8.20 -15.77
CA ALA A 75 -5.93 9.48 -15.12
C ALA A 75 -7.15 10.44 -15.13
N LYS A 76 -8.09 10.24 -16.07
CA LYS A 76 -9.29 11.04 -16.26
C LYS A 76 -10.36 10.77 -15.18
N THR A 77 -10.51 9.53 -14.72
CA THR A 77 -11.41 9.16 -13.60
C THR A 77 -10.83 9.65 -12.27
N ALA A 78 -9.52 9.50 -12.08
CA ALA A 78 -8.82 9.99 -10.89
C ALA A 78 -8.93 11.52 -10.72
N LEU A 79 -9.01 12.28 -11.83
CA LEU A 79 -9.15 13.74 -11.79
C LEU A 79 -10.54 14.21 -11.33
N ARG A 80 -11.62 13.47 -11.64
CA ARG A 80 -12.99 13.82 -11.20
C ARG A 80 -13.17 13.58 -9.70
N ALA A 81 -12.58 12.50 -9.17
CA ALA A 81 -12.56 12.20 -7.73
C ALA A 81 -11.69 13.18 -6.92
N ALA A 82 -10.84 13.97 -7.57
CA ALA A 82 -9.86 14.80 -6.88
C ALA A 82 -10.41 16.13 -6.32
N PHE A 83 -11.52 16.66 -6.85
CA PHE A 83 -12.02 17.99 -6.47
C PHE A 83 -13.00 17.99 -5.29
N ILE A 84 -13.71 16.89 -5.04
CA ILE A 84 -14.62 16.74 -3.90
C ILE A 84 -14.03 15.68 -2.95
N PRO A 85 -13.81 16.00 -1.67
CA PRO A 85 -13.35 15.01 -0.69
C PRO A 85 -14.27 13.79 -0.66
N SER A 86 -13.70 12.60 -0.81
CA SER A 86 -14.44 11.34 -0.91
C SER A 86 -14.02 10.34 0.16
N PRO A 87 -14.89 9.35 0.49
CA PRO A 87 -14.54 8.24 1.37
C PRO A 87 -13.38 7.42 0.82
N THR A 88 -12.65 6.75 1.71
CA THR A 88 -11.45 5.98 1.36
C THR A 88 -11.57 4.52 1.74
N ALA A 89 -10.85 3.67 1.02
CA ALA A 89 -10.68 2.26 1.35
C ALA A 89 -9.20 1.89 1.37
N MET A 90 -8.90 0.81 2.09
CA MET A 90 -7.61 0.14 2.08
C MET A 90 -7.73 -1.09 1.19
N HIS A 91 -6.89 -1.17 0.16
CA HIS A 91 -6.71 -2.37 -0.63
C HIS A 91 -5.57 -3.20 -0.02
N ILE A 92 -5.84 -4.48 0.26
CA ILE A 92 -4.88 -5.38 0.87
C ILE A 92 -4.80 -6.66 0.05
N SER A 93 -3.60 -7.02 -0.40
CA SER A 93 -3.34 -8.27 -1.13
C SER A 93 -2.33 -9.15 -0.43
N ILE A 94 -2.51 -10.46 -0.58
CA ILE A 94 -1.58 -11.49 -0.13
C ILE A 94 -0.72 -11.94 -1.31
N LEU A 95 0.60 -11.98 -1.10
CA LEU A 95 1.51 -12.60 -2.05
C LEU A 95 2.18 -13.82 -1.42
N GLN A 96 2.16 -14.94 -2.15
CA GLN A 96 2.81 -16.19 -1.74
C GLN A 96 4.30 -16.21 -2.07
N LYS A 97 4.75 -15.33 -2.98
CA LYS A 97 6.12 -15.26 -3.46
C LYS A 97 6.66 -13.85 -3.27
N ARG A 98 7.99 -13.75 -3.15
CA ARG A 98 8.70 -12.47 -3.07
C ARG A 98 8.43 -11.66 -4.34
N PRO A 99 8.10 -10.35 -4.24
CA PRO A 99 7.96 -9.50 -5.41
C PRO A 99 9.25 -9.46 -6.24
N ILE A 100 9.11 -9.59 -7.55
CA ILE A 100 10.23 -9.50 -8.50
C ILE A 100 10.47 -8.03 -8.81
N VAL A 101 11.67 -7.53 -8.55
CA VAL A 101 12.03 -6.13 -8.82
C VAL A 101 12.11 -5.91 -10.33
N GLY A 102 11.48 -4.85 -10.81
CA GLY A 102 11.38 -4.48 -12.22
C GLY A 102 10.74 -3.11 -12.34
N GLU A 103 10.44 -2.62 -13.55
CA GLU A 103 9.92 -1.27 -13.84
C GLU A 103 8.83 -0.77 -12.87
N MET A 104 7.89 -1.64 -12.53
CA MET A 104 6.73 -1.32 -11.69
C MET A 104 6.89 -1.72 -10.22
N ILE A 105 7.93 -2.49 -9.88
CA ILE A 105 8.18 -3.00 -8.53
C ILE A 105 9.59 -2.60 -8.12
N ARG A 106 9.67 -1.71 -7.14
CA ARG A 106 10.96 -1.31 -6.55
C ARG A 106 11.11 -1.86 -5.16
N LYS A 107 12.35 -1.88 -4.66
CA LYS A 107 12.63 -2.23 -3.27
C LYS A 107 13.65 -1.31 -2.64
N THR A 108 13.60 -1.25 -1.32
CA THR A 108 14.64 -0.67 -0.48
C THR A 108 14.79 -1.50 0.79
N LYS A 109 15.86 -1.28 1.54
CA LYS A 109 15.97 -1.82 2.89
C LYS A 109 15.44 -0.82 3.91
N VAL A 110 14.85 -1.35 4.98
CA VAL A 110 14.46 -0.60 6.17
C VAL A 110 14.82 -1.39 7.43
N THR A 111 15.14 -0.70 8.51
CA THR A 111 15.27 -1.34 9.82
C THR A 111 13.89 -1.77 10.33
N LYS A 112 13.83 -2.71 11.28
CA LYS A 112 12.57 -3.10 11.93
C LYS A 112 11.83 -1.91 12.55
N ALA A 113 12.56 -0.98 13.17
CA ALA A 113 11.98 0.24 13.74
C ALA A 113 11.38 1.18 12.68
N GLN A 114 11.99 1.27 11.50
CA GLN A 114 11.44 2.03 10.37
C GLN A 114 10.18 1.36 9.81
N LEU A 115 10.21 0.03 9.64
CA LEU A 115 9.03 -0.74 9.24
C LEU A 115 7.89 -0.57 10.24
N GLN A 116 8.16 -0.64 11.55
CA GLN A 116 7.14 -0.45 12.58
C GLN A 116 6.45 0.92 12.48
N LYS A 117 7.19 1.99 12.16
CA LYS A 117 6.61 3.33 11.94
C LYS A 117 5.69 3.36 10.73
N ILE A 118 6.07 2.66 9.65
CA ILE A 118 5.25 2.50 8.44
C ILE A 118 3.98 1.72 8.78
N GLU A 119 4.10 0.57 9.42
CA GLU A 119 2.97 -0.29 9.80
C GLU A 119 1.98 0.45 10.72
N LYS A 120 2.47 1.20 11.73
CA LYS A 120 1.62 2.02 12.59
C LYS A 120 0.87 3.11 11.82
N TYR A 121 1.51 3.71 10.81
CA TYR A 121 0.85 4.69 9.94
C TYR A 121 -0.24 4.06 9.08
N ILE A 122 0.03 2.87 8.52
CA ILE A 122 -0.96 2.10 7.74
C ILE A 122 -2.13 1.71 8.64
N PHE A 123 -1.84 1.14 9.81
CA PHE A 123 -2.86 0.75 10.80
C PHE A 123 -3.77 1.92 11.21
N LYS A 124 -3.21 3.12 11.42
CA LYS A 124 -4.00 4.32 11.73
C LYS A 124 -5.00 4.69 10.62
N HIS A 125 -4.70 4.33 9.37
CA HIS A 125 -5.58 4.55 8.23
C HIS A 125 -6.59 3.42 8.02
N LEU A 126 -6.50 2.30 8.73
CA LEU A 126 -7.56 1.29 8.75
C LEU A 126 -8.65 1.70 9.73
N GLN A 127 -9.90 1.64 9.29
CA GLN A 127 -11.02 1.67 10.21
C GLN A 127 -11.14 0.30 10.88
N THR A 128 -11.23 0.30 12.20
CA THR A 128 -11.32 -0.93 12.99
C THR A 128 -12.52 -0.91 13.91
N LYS A 129 -13.13 -2.08 14.12
CA LYS A 129 -14.15 -2.35 15.13
C LYS A 129 -13.62 -3.48 16.00
N ASN A 130 -13.55 -3.28 17.31
CA ASN A 130 -12.94 -4.26 18.24
C ASN A 130 -11.53 -4.68 17.82
N GLN A 131 -10.69 -3.74 17.38
CA GLN A 131 -9.32 -3.96 16.88
C GLN A 131 -9.20 -4.80 15.59
N LYS A 132 -10.32 -5.18 14.98
CA LYS A 132 -10.38 -5.86 13.68
C LYS A 132 -10.70 -4.88 12.57
N ALA A 133 -10.00 -5.00 11.44
CA ALA A 133 -10.28 -4.19 10.26
C ALA A 133 -11.69 -4.45 9.74
N THR A 134 -12.41 -3.40 9.36
CA THR A 134 -13.78 -3.52 8.85
C THR A 134 -13.73 -3.88 7.37
N LEU A 135 -14.07 -5.13 7.04
CA LEU A 135 -14.11 -5.65 5.67
C LEU A 135 -15.21 -4.96 4.85
N ILE A 136 -14.92 -4.66 3.59
CA ILE A 136 -15.90 -4.26 2.59
C ILE A 136 -16.14 -5.45 1.66
N ASP A 137 -17.12 -6.28 2.03
CA ASP A 137 -17.38 -7.57 1.36
C ASP A 137 -18.29 -7.42 0.13
N CYS A 138 -17.84 -6.64 -0.85
CA CYS A 138 -18.57 -6.45 -2.12
C CYS A 138 -17.70 -6.63 -3.36
N CYS A 139 -16.39 -6.52 -3.19
CA CYS A 139 -15.53 -6.05 -4.25
C CYS A 139 -14.15 -6.70 -4.07
N ARG A 140 -13.63 -7.34 -5.12
CA ARG A 140 -12.30 -7.97 -5.19
C ARG A 140 -11.84 -7.91 -6.64
N TYR A 141 -10.53 -7.85 -6.88
CA TYR A 141 -10.04 -7.94 -8.25
C TYR A 141 -9.95 -9.41 -8.69
N GLU A 142 -10.51 -9.72 -9.86
CA GLU A 142 -10.53 -11.09 -10.37
C GLU A 142 -9.10 -11.63 -10.55
N GLY A 143 -8.88 -12.88 -10.12
CA GLY A 143 -7.56 -13.53 -10.18
C GLY A 143 -6.56 -13.11 -9.09
N PHE A 144 -6.91 -12.15 -8.23
CA PHE A 144 -6.08 -11.76 -7.09
C PHE A 144 -6.59 -12.36 -5.78
N ASP A 145 -5.67 -12.49 -4.82
CA ASP A 145 -5.99 -12.80 -3.43
C ASP A 145 -5.96 -11.53 -2.59
N ASP A 146 -7.03 -10.76 -2.73
CA ASP A 146 -7.14 -9.43 -2.14
C ASP A 146 -8.53 -9.15 -1.55
N ASN A 147 -8.57 -8.11 -0.74
CA ASN A 147 -9.79 -7.60 -0.14
C ASN A 147 -9.69 -6.08 0.06
N PHE A 148 -10.85 -5.45 0.17
CA PHE A 148 -10.97 -4.04 0.57
C PHE A 148 -11.47 -3.91 2.01
N TYR A 149 -10.98 -2.90 2.69
CA TYR A 149 -11.35 -2.57 4.06
C TYR A 149 -11.69 -1.09 4.17
N GLU A 150 -12.59 -0.74 5.08
CA GLU A 150 -12.89 0.66 5.37
C GLU A 150 -11.63 1.38 5.86
N ALA A 151 -11.41 2.60 5.37
CA ALA A 151 -10.23 3.37 5.71
C ALA A 151 -10.58 4.78 6.23
N ASN A 152 -9.78 5.24 7.19
CA ASN A 152 -9.87 6.58 7.74
C ASN A 152 -9.23 7.60 6.79
N GLY A 153 -9.85 8.78 6.69
CA GLY A 153 -9.35 9.91 5.91
C GLY A 153 -10.33 10.34 4.83
N ALA A 154 -9.87 11.25 3.98
CA ALA A 154 -10.61 11.68 2.81
C ALA A 154 -9.64 11.80 1.64
N TYR A 155 -10.04 11.30 0.48
CA TYR A 155 -9.25 11.42 -0.75
C TYR A 155 -9.58 12.73 -1.45
N HIS A 156 -8.56 13.41 -1.98
CA HIS A 156 -8.70 14.63 -2.79
C HIS A 156 -7.39 14.92 -3.55
N LEU A 157 -7.35 15.97 -4.37
CA LEU A 157 -6.25 16.31 -5.30
C LEU A 157 -4.86 16.38 -4.64
N PHE A 158 -4.79 16.79 -3.38
CA PHE A 158 -3.53 16.90 -2.63
C PHE A 158 -3.27 15.70 -1.71
N ARG A 159 -4.22 14.77 -1.59
CA ARG A 159 -4.16 13.57 -0.76
C ARG A 159 -4.64 12.37 -1.57
N THR A 160 -3.82 11.99 -2.53
CA THR A 160 -4.02 10.81 -3.37
C THR A 160 -3.35 9.58 -2.77
N CYS A 161 -3.54 8.42 -3.41
CA CYS A 161 -2.89 7.17 -3.04
C CYS A 161 -1.35 7.28 -3.05
N ASN A 162 -0.79 7.88 -4.09
CA ASN A 162 0.66 8.11 -4.22
C ASN A 162 1.15 9.08 -3.13
N VAL A 163 0.40 10.14 -2.81
CA VAL A 163 0.74 11.03 -1.70
C VAL A 163 0.72 10.29 -0.36
N TRP A 164 -0.26 9.41 -0.14
CA TRP A 164 -0.37 8.59 1.06
C TRP A 164 0.79 7.61 1.21
N ALA A 165 1.14 6.86 0.15
CA ALA A 165 2.27 5.93 0.15
C ALA A 165 3.60 6.67 0.38
N ASN A 166 3.79 7.80 -0.30
CA ASN A 166 4.93 8.69 -0.09
C ASN A 166 5.02 9.21 1.36
N LYS A 167 3.89 9.49 2.01
CA LYS A 167 3.85 9.92 3.41
C LYS A 167 4.22 8.79 4.37
N ALA A 168 3.76 7.57 4.12
CA ALA A 168 4.15 6.38 4.89
C ALA A 168 5.67 6.17 4.84
N LEU A 169 6.26 6.21 3.63
CA LEU A 169 7.71 6.13 3.43
C LEU A 169 8.47 7.20 4.21
N LYS A 170 8.00 8.47 4.17
CA LYS A 170 8.59 9.57 4.97
C LYS A 170 8.55 9.31 6.46
N ILE A 171 7.43 8.80 6.97
CA ILE A 171 7.26 8.47 8.39
C ILE A 171 8.21 7.34 8.82
N GLY A 172 8.41 6.35 7.95
CA GLY A 172 9.47 5.34 8.08
C GLY A 172 10.89 5.88 7.92
N GLY A 173 11.08 7.17 7.64
CA GLY A 173 12.40 7.75 7.39
C GLY A 173 13.02 7.33 6.05
N VAL A 174 12.26 6.73 5.13
CA VAL A 174 12.74 6.24 3.83
C VAL A 174 12.79 7.36 2.81
N ARG A 175 13.97 7.68 2.27
CA ARG A 175 14.14 8.75 1.26
C ARG A 175 13.16 8.52 0.10
N THR A 176 12.40 9.57 -0.22
CA THR A 176 11.35 9.55 -1.23
C THR A 176 11.01 11.00 -1.65
N ALA A 177 9.98 11.19 -2.47
CA ALA A 177 9.66 12.47 -3.08
C ALA A 177 9.15 13.51 -2.08
N THR A 178 9.46 14.79 -2.28
CA THR A 178 8.86 15.89 -1.49
C THR A 178 7.35 15.91 -1.63
N TRP A 179 6.83 15.64 -2.83
CA TRP A 179 5.43 15.46 -3.14
C TRP A 179 5.29 14.43 -4.28
N ALA A 180 4.23 13.62 -4.26
CA ALA A 180 4.09 12.47 -5.17
C ALA A 180 2.67 12.40 -5.75
N PRO A 181 2.35 13.24 -6.75
CA PRO A 181 1.08 13.14 -7.46
C PRO A 181 0.98 11.85 -8.30
N PHE A 182 2.13 11.35 -8.80
CA PHE A 182 2.23 10.15 -9.63
C PHE A 182 3.11 9.09 -8.95
N ASP A 183 2.88 7.82 -9.28
CA ASP A 183 3.66 6.66 -8.88
C ASP A 183 5.15 6.82 -9.21
N LYS A 184 5.47 7.30 -10.42
CA LYS A 184 6.84 7.53 -10.90
C LYS A 184 7.62 8.48 -10.01
N CYS A 185 6.96 9.45 -9.37
CA CYS A 185 7.61 10.33 -8.40
C CYS A 185 8.19 9.54 -7.23
N ILE A 186 7.54 8.46 -6.81
CA ILE A 186 8.00 7.55 -5.74
C ILE A 186 9.06 6.60 -6.30
N LEU A 187 8.75 5.89 -7.39
CA LEU A 187 9.60 4.84 -7.94
C LEU A 187 11.00 5.35 -8.36
N TYR A 188 11.09 6.60 -8.81
CA TYR A 188 12.37 7.24 -9.17
C TYR A 188 13.41 7.23 -8.03
N HIS A 189 12.97 7.20 -6.76
CA HIS A 189 13.86 7.17 -5.62
C HIS A 189 14.46 5.79 -5.31
N PHE A 190 13.98 4.76 -5.99
CA PHE A 190 14.36 3.38 -5.74
C PHE A 190 14.84 2.76 -7.07
N PRO A 191 16.12 2.92 -7.45
CA PRO A 191 16.61 2.38 -8.71
C PRO A 191 16.61 0.84 -8.71
N ILE A 192 16.36 0.25 -9.87
CA ILE A 192 16.67 -1.17 -10.11
C ILE A 192 18.19 -1.26 -10.06
N LYS A 193 18.74 -1.89 -9.02
CA LYS A 193 20.17 -2.22 -9.04
C LYS A 193 20.33 -3.40 -9.99
N ASN A 194 21.11 -3.20 -11.05
CA ASN A 194 21.60 -4.28 -11.91
C ASN A 194 22.46 -5.25 -11.10
#